data_AF-A0A2T4D3M9-F1
#
_entry.id   AF-A0A2T4D3M9-F1
#
_cell.length_a   1.000
_cell.length_b   1.000
_cell.length_c   1.000
_cell.angle_alpha   90.00
_cell.angle_beta   90.00
_cell.angle_gamma   90.00
#
_symmetry.space_group_name_H-M   'P 1'
#
loop_
_entity.id
_entity.type
_entity.pdbx_description
1 polymer ?
#
loop_
_entity_poly.entity_id
_entity_poly.type
_entity_poly.pdbx_seq_one_letter_code
_entity_poly.pdbx_strand_id
1 'polypeptide(L)'
;MNPRNTPKTLAVAGVFIAAALSVQTVFAAETTSSPVVDAAPNGFSLQFEQTISATPEQVYQALTQDIGQWWLAAHTWYGSSAQMTLAATAGGCFCEIAPDGRETEHLRVVKVEPNQLIRLSGG
;
A
#
# COMPACT_ATOMS: atom_id res chain seq x y z
N MET A 1 -39.28 41.21 -45.83
CA MET A 1 -39.57 39.80 -46.17
C MET A 1 -39.14 38.94 -44.99
N ASN A 2 -40.05 38.46 -44.12
CA ASN A 2 -40.90 37.24 -44.22
C ASN A 2 -40.08 35.93 -44.05
N PRO A 3 -40.56 34.87 -43.36
CA PRO A 3 -41.18 34.79 -42.03
C PRO A 3 -40.85 33.47 -41.24
N ARG A 4 -41.32 33.42 -39.98
CA ARG A 4 -42.11 32.31 -39.34
C ARG A 4 -41.61 30.84 -39.32
N ASN A 5 -41.49 30.36 -38.07
CA ASN A 5 -42.29 29.27 -37.47
C ASN A 5 -41.68 27.86 -37.24
N THR A 6 -41.26 27.67 -35.96
CA THR A 6 -41.69 26.65 -34.96
C THR A 6 -41.44 25.13 -35.15
N PRO A 7 -41.17 24.42 -34.03
CA PRO A 7 -40.61 23.06 -34.00
C PRO A 7 -41.65 21.95 -34.19
N LYS A 8 -41.19 20.78 -34.65
CA LYS A 8 -41.97 19.53 -34.65
C LYS A 8 -41.30 18.50 -33.74
N THR A 9 -41.90 18.28 -32.58
CA THR A 9 -41.64 17.11 -31.73
C THR A 9 -42.14 15.88 -32.48
N LEU A 10 -41.25 14.93 -32.81
CA LEU A 10 -41.63 13.58 -33.20
C LEU A 10 -41.31 12.64 -32.03
N ALA A 11 -42.36 12.20 -31.33
CA ALA A 11 -42.26 11.04 -30.48
C ALA A 11 -42.23 9.80 -31.38
N VAL A 12 -41.15 9.02 -31.31
CA VAL A 12 -41.12 7.66 -31.85
C VAL A 12 -41.00 6.72 -30.66
N ALA A 13 -42.13 6.14 -30.28
CA ALA A 13 -42.17 4.97 -29.42
C ALA A 13 -41.73 3.78 -30.28
N GLY A 14 -40.47 3.36 -30.11
CA GLY A 14 -39.92 2.15 -30.71
C GLY A 14 -39.47 1.21 -29.59
N VAL A 15 -40.14 0.07 -29.50
CA VAL A 15 -39.79 -1.04 -28.60
C VAL A 15 -38.36 -1.48 -28.89
N PHE A 16 -37.42 -1.14 -28.01
CA PHE A 16 -36.11 -1.77 -28.01
C PHE A 16 -36.20 -3.02 -27.15
N ILE A 17 -36.02 -4.18 -27.78
CA ILE A 17 -35.76 -5.43 -27.08
C ILE A 17 -34.49 -5.21 -26.27
N ALA A 18 -34.65 -5.03 -24.95
CA ALA A 18 -33.53 -4.94 -24.03
C ALA A 18 -32.85 -6.31 -23.96
N ALA A 19 -31.93 -6.58 -24.89
CA ALA A 19 -30.88 -7.54 -24.64
C ALA A 19 -30.02 -6.92 -23.52
N ALA A 20 -30.30 -7.31 -22.28
CA ALA A 20 -29.47 -6.95 -21.14
C ALA A 20 -28.09 -7.59 -21.37
N LEU A 21 -27.17 -6.85 -22.00
CA LEU A 21 -25.75 -7.16 -21.97
C LEU A 21 -25.29 -6.94 -20.54
N SER A 22 -25.37 -7.99 -19.73
CA SER A 22 -24.64 -8.07 -18.46
C SER A 22 -23.16 -8.06 -18.79
N VAL A 23 -22.55 -6.87 -18.79
CA VAL A 23 -21.10 -6.70 -18.84
C VAL A 23 -20.54 -7.23 -17.52
N GLN A 24 -20.20 -8.52 -17.52
CA GLN A 24 -19.53 -9.17 -16.41
C GLN A 24 -18.08 -8.66 -16.40
N THR A 25 -17.80 -7.62 -15.62
CA THR A 25 -16.42 -7.21 -15.33
C THR A 25 -15.74 -8.33 -14.55
N VAL A 26 -14.97 -9.16 -15.25
CA VAL A 26 -14.10 -10.15 -14.64
C VAL A 26 -12.95 -9.40 -13.98
N PHE A 27 -12.98 -9.26 -12.67
CA PHE A 27 -11.80 -8.86 -11.90
C PHE A 27 -10.80 -10.00 -11.98
N ALA A 28 -9.80 -9.86 -12.85
CA ALA A 28 -8.63 -10.72 -12.81
C ALA A 28 -7.91 -10.43 -11.48
N ALA A 29 -7.89 -11.40 -10.58
CA ALA A 29 -7.03 -11.33 -9.41
C ALA A 29 -5.59 -11.43 -9.90
N GLU A 30 -4.87 -10.32 -9.91
CA GLU A 30 -3.43 -10.33 -10.17
C GLU A 30 -2.75 -11.07 -9.02
N THR A 31 -2.37 -12.33 -9.25
CA THR A 31 -1.49 -13.04 -8.33
C THR A 31 -0.10 -12.46 -8.49
N THR A 32 0.25 -11.49 -7.65
CA THR A 32 1.64 -11.04 -7.50
C THR A 32 2.43 -12.16 -6.83
N SER A 33 3.05 -13.04 -7.62
CA SER A 33 3.96 -14.05 -7.09
C SER A 33 5.23 -13.33 -6.61
N SER A 34 5.40 -13.21 -5.30
CA SER A 34 6.70 -12.81 -4.76
C SER A 34 7.74 -13.87 -5.11
N PRO A 35 8.87 -13.53 -5.74
CA PRO A 35 9.91 -14.50 -6.03
C PRO A 35 10.58 -14.94 -4.72
N VAL A 36 10.44 -16.23 -4.38
CA VAL A 36 11.31 -16.90 -3.42
C VAL A 36 12.67 -17.04 -4.10
N VAL A 37 13.70 -16.40 -3.56
CA VAL A 37 15.03 -16.36 -4.19
C VAL A 37 15.96 -17.46 -3.70
N ASP A 38 15.68 -18.03 -2.52
CA ASP A 38 16.39 -19.19 -1.97
C ASP A 38 15.49 -19.92 -0.96
N ALA A 39 15.58 -21.26 -0.89
CA ALA A 39 14.83 -22.08 0.05
C ALA A 39 15.58 -23.37 0.42
N ALA A 40 15.65 -23.64 1.72
CA ALA A 40 16.29 -24.79 2.33
C ALA A 40 15.42 -25.31 3.52
N PRO A 41 15.67 -26.53 4.03
CA PRO A 41 14.87 -27.08 5.14
C PRO A 41 14.86 -26.22 6.41
N ASN A 42 15.86 -25.36 6.59
CA ASN A 42 16.03 -24.49 7.76
C ASN A 42 15.66 -23.02 7.49
N GLY A 43 15.13 -22.68 6.32
CA GLY A 43 14.70 -21.32 6.02
C GLY A 43 14.60 -21.01 4.54
N PHE A 44 14.07 -19.83 4.23
CA PHE A 44 13.98 -19.31 2.87
C PHE A 44 14.21 -17.81 2.88
N SER A 45 14.55 -17.26 1.72
CA SER A 45 14.74 -15.83 1.50
C SER A 45 13.70 -15.31 0.51
N LEU A 46 13.07 -14.19 0.88
CA LEU A 46 12.19 -13.43 0.00
C LEU A 46 12.87 -12.12 -0.39
N GLN A 47 12.73 -11.72 -1.64
CA GLN A 47 13.18 -10.42 -2.12
C GLN A 47 12.04 -9.72 -2.84
N PHE A 48 11.80 -8.47 -2.43
CA PHE A 48 10.83 -7.58 -3.06
C PHE A 48 11.59 -6.39 -3.63
N GLU A 49 11.35 -6.10 -4.91
CA GLU A 49 11.97 -4.97 -5.60
C GLU A 49 10.88 -4.17 -6.32
N GLN A 50 10.91 -2.85 -6.12
CA GLN A 50 9.95 -1.94 -6.73
C GLN A 50 10.67 -0.64 -7.10
N THR A 51 10.45 -0.15 -8.32
CA THR A 51 10.87 1.20 -8.70
C THR A 51 9.87 2.21 -8.14
N ILE A 52 10.37 3.23 -7.43
CA ILE A 52 9.57 4.28 -6.80
C ILE A 52 9.87 5.62 -7.49
N SER A 53 8.82 6.36 -7.85
CA SER A 53 8.95 7.71 -8.45
C SER A 53 9.07 8.79 -7.37
N ALA A 54 10.14 8.73 -6.58
CA ALA A 54 10.48 9.68 -5.52
C ALA A 54 12.00 9.75 -5.32
N THR A 55 12.50 10.78 -4.64
CA THR A 55 13.94 10.84 -4.32
C THR A 55 14.31 9.87 -3.19
N PRO A 56 15.59 9.44 -3.08
CA PRO A 56 16.03 8.57 -1.98
C PRO A 56 15.74 9.14 -0.59
N GLU A 57 15.80 10.46 -0.42
CA GLU A 57 15.49 11.15 0.83
C GLU A 57 14.01 11.01 1.19
N GLN A 58 13.11 11.16 0.22
CA GLN A 58 11.67 11.00 0.44
C GLN A 58 11.33 9.55 0.81
N VAL A 59 11.94 8.59 0.12
CA VAL A 59 11.75 7.15 0.43
C VAL A 59 12.30 6.83 1.82
N TYR A 60 13.49 7.32 2.14
CA TYR A 60 14.11 7.09 3.44
C TYR A 60 13.31 7.72 4.59
N GLN A 61 12.79 8.93 4.40
CA GLN A 61 11.86 9.54 5.34
C GLN A 61 10.61 8.68 5.53
N ALA A 62 9.99 8.22 4.43
CA ALA A 62 8.79 7.38 4.52
C ALA A 62 9.05 6.07 5.30
N LEU A 63 10.20 5.43 5.06
CA LEU A 63 10.59 4.18 5.74
C LEU A 63 10.92 4.36 7.22
N THR A 64 11.34 5.55 7.66
CA THR A 64 11.86 5.76 9.03
C THR A 64 11.00 6.65 9.91
N GLN A 65 10.25 7.59 9.32
CA GLN A 65 9.44 8.58 10.02
C GLN A 65 7.94 8.36 9.80
N ASP A 66 7.52 7.98 8.60
CA ASP A 66 6.10 7.89 8.23
C ASP A 66 5.54 6.48 8.36
N ILE A 67 6.02 5.69 9.33
CA ILE A 67 5.70 4.27 9.46
C ILE A 67 4.19 4.00 9.58
N GLY A 68 3.48 4.85 10.33
CA GLY A 68 2.04 4.72 10.48
C GLY A 68 1.24 4.84 9.17
N GLN A 69 1.86 5.32 8.08
CA GLN A 69 1.21 5.43 6.76
C GLN A 69 1.25 4.13 5.95
N TRP A 70 2.18 3.22 6.23
CA TRP A 70 2.37 2.02 5.43
C TRP A 70 2.36 0.72 6.24
N TRP A 71 2.61 0.77 7.55
CA TRP A 71 2.43 -0.41 8.41
C TRP A 71 0.94 -0.71 8.56
N LEU A 72 0.54 -1.95 8.35
CA LEU A 72 -0.86 -2.35 8.47
C LEU A 72 -1.26 -2.45 9.93
N ALA A 73 -2.39 -1.83 10.31
CA ALA A 73 -2.89 -1.86 11.68
C ALA A 73 -3.17 -3.30 12.17
N ALA A 74 -3.50 -4.22 11.25
CA ALA A 74 -3.68 -5.64 11.55
C ALA A 74 -2.41 -6.34 12.07
N HIS A 75 -1.23 -5.73 11.90
CA HIS A 75 0.07 -6.21 12.38
C HIS A 75 0.59 -5.37 13.55
N THR A 76 -0.31 -4.86 14.37
CA THR A 76 0.01 -4.10 15.59
C THR A 76 -0.51 -4.86 16.82
N TRP A 77 0.11 -4.64 17.97
CA TRP A 77 -0.28 -5.24 19.24
C TRP A 77 -1.39 -4.44 19.92
N TYR A 78 -1.43 -3.12 19.70
CA TYR A 78 -2.37 -2.20 20.35
C TYR A 78 -3.39 -1.59 19.38
N GLY A 79 -3.34 -1.98 18.10
CA GLY A 79 -4.41 -1.74 17.13
C GLY A 79 -4.27 -0.46 16.28
N SER A 80 -3.18 0.29 16.42
CA SER A 80 -2.96 1.52 15.64
C SER A 80 -1.53 1.64 15.12
N SER A 81 -1.38 1.68 13.79
CA SER A 81 -0.09 1.90 13.14
C SER A 81 0.52 3.26 13.47
N ALA A 82 -0.27 4.25 13.90
CA ALA A 82 0.23 5.56 14.30
C ALA A 82 1.14 5.50 15.54
N GLN A 83 1.13 4.37 16.27
CA GLN A 83 1.98 4.13 17.43
C GLN A 83 3.31 3.47 17.09
N MET A 84 3.51 3.12 15.81
CA MET A 84 4.76 2.53 15.32
C MET A 84 5.82 3.62 15.16
N THR A 85 7.01 3.35 15.69
CA THR A 85 8.15 4.26 15.70
C THR A 85 9.42 3.51 15.35
N LEU A 86 10.35 4.18 14.67
CA LEU A 86 11.67 3.62 14.38
C LEU A 86 12.77 4.61 14.75
N ALA A 87 13.64 4.20 15.67
CA ALA A 87 14.86 4.92 15.96
C ALA A 87 15.93 4.54 14.93
N ALA A 88 16.14 5.39 13.92
CA ALA A 88 17.06 5.15 12.79
C ALA A 88 18.55 5.28 13.16
N THR A 89 18.99 4.53 14.17
CA THR A 89 20.37 4.40 14.62
C THR A 89 20.68 2.92 14.84
N ALA A 90 21.95 2.52 14.72
CA ALA A 90 22.33 1.15 15.08
C ALA A 90 21.97 0.86 16.56
N GLY A 91 21.29 -0.26 16.79
CA GLY A 91 20.71 -0.62 18.09
C GLY A 91 19.36 0.01 18.40
N GLY A 92 18.85 0.89 17.55
CA GLY A 92 17.55 1.54 17.72
C GLY A 92 16.38 0.59 17.55
N CYS A 93 15.28 0.88 18.25
CA CYS A 93 14.07 0.07 18.20
C CYS A 93 13.20 0.43 17.00
N PHE A 94 12.63 -0.58 16.35
CA PHE A 94 11.36 -0.47 15.65
C PHE A 94 10.26 -0.96 16.60
N CYS A 95 9.61 -0.02 17.28
CA CYS A 95 8.75 -0.25 18.44
C CYS A 95 7.33 0.26 18.20
N GLU A 96 6.37 -0.38 18.85
CA GLU A 96 5.03 0.15 19.06
C GLU A 96 4.91 0.67 20.49
N ILE A 97 4.58 1.95 20.65
CA ILE A 97 4.50 2.63 21.96
C ILE A 97 3.07 3.10 22.19
N ALA A 98 2.42 2.58 23.22
CA ALA A 98 1.06 2.94 23.59
C ALA A 98 0.98 4.17 24.49
N PRO A 99 -0.11 4.97 24.37
CA PRO A 99 -0.32 6.12 25.25
C PRO A 99 -0.38 5.77 26.74
N ASP A 100 -0.73 4.52 27.07
CA ASP A 100 -0.77 3.98 28.43
C ASP A 100 0.60 3.48 28.94
N GLY A 101 1.67 3.68 28.16
CA GLY A 101 3.05 3.34 28.52
C GLY A 101 3.46 1.90 28.21
N ARG A 102 2.59 1.09 27.58
CA ARG A 102 2.99 -0.23 27.08
C ARG A 102 3.86 -0.09 25.83
N GLU A 103 4.87 -0.93 25.71
CA GLU A 103 5.81 -0.91 24.59
C GLU A 103 6.04 -2.33 24.07
N THR A 104 6.26 -2.46 22.76
CA THR A 104 6.64 -3.74 22.14
C THR A 104 7.65 -3.48 21.04
N GLU A 105 8.80 -4.17 21.13
CA GLU A 105 9.78 -4.21 20.04
C GLU A 105 9.32 -5.22 18.98
N HIS A 106 9.21 -4.75 17.74
CA HIS A 106 8.95 -5.61 16.59
C HIS A 106 10.28 -6.08 15.99
N LEU A 107 11.18 -5.13 15.73
CA LEU A 107 12.49 -5.36 15.11
C LEU A 107 13.53 -4.40 15.72
N ARG A 108 14.80 -4.69 15.48
CA ARG A 108 15.93 -3.84 15.85
C ARG A 108 16.72 -3.38 14.64
N VAL A 109 17.12 -2.12 14.62
CA VAL A 109 18.01 -1.59 13.58
C VAL A 109 19.44 -2.08 13.82
N VAL A 110 20.04 -2.73 12.82
CA VAL A 110 21.41 -3.27 12.90
C VAL A 110 22.40 -2.57 11.98
N LYS A 111 21.91 -1.82 10.97
CA LYS A 111 22.75 -0.99 10.08
C LYS A 111 21.93 0.18 9.54
N VAL A 112 22.57 1.34 9.45
CA VAL A 112 22.01 2.54 8.81
C VAL A 112 23.06 3.18 7.91
N GLU A 113 22.70 3.40 6.65
CA GLU A 113 23.35 4.29 5.69
C GLU A 113 22.26 5.26 5.20
N PRO A 114 22.20 6.49 5.72
CA PRO A 114 21.09 7.41 5.43
C PRO A 114 20.85 7.59 3.94
N ASN A 115 19.57 7.63 3.53
CA ASN A 115 19.12 7.76 2.13
C ASN A 115 19.57 6.62 1.20
N GLN A 116 20.09 5.50 1.74
CA GLN A 116 20.58 4.38 0.94
C GLN A 116 20.12 3.02 1.47
N LEU A 117 20.27 2.78 2.78
CA LEU A 117 19.99 1.48 3.38
C LEU A 117 19.60 1.62 4.84
N ILE A 118 18.57 0.89 5.23
CA ILE A 118 18.35 0.51 6.62
C ILE A 118 18.21 -1.02 6.68
N ARG A 119 18.87 -1.64 7.67
CA ARG A 119 18.73 -3.09 7.93
C ARG A 119 18.16 -3.31 9.31
N LEU A 120 17.13 -4.16 9.34
CA LEU A 120 16.44 -4.59 10.54
C LEU A 120 16.73 -6.06 10.83
N SER A 121 16.66 -6.44 12.09
CA SER A 121 16.77 -7.83 12.54
C SER A 121 15.73 -8.08 13.63
N GLY A 122 15.06 -9.21 13.56
CA GLY A 122 13.97 -9.60 14.46
C GLY A 122 12.87 -10.32 13.68
N GLY A 123 11.76 -10.59 14.36
CA GLY A 123 10.66 -11.42 13.89
C GLY A 123 10.18 -12.35 14.98
#